data_AF-A0A356KH17-F1
#
_entry.id   AF-A0A356KH17-F1
#
_cell.length_a   1.000
_cell.length_b   1.000
_cell.length_c   1.000
_cell.angle_alpha   90.00
_cell.angle_beta   90.00
_cell.angle_gamma   90.00
#
_symmetry.space_group_name_H-M   'P 1'
#
loop_
_entity.id
_entity.type
_entity.pdbx_description
1 polymer ?
#
loop_
_entity_poly.entity_id
_entity_poly.type
_entity_poly.pdbx_seq_one_letter_code
_entity_poly.pdbx_strand_id
1 'polypeptide(L)'
;MSDHDLQAERLPLYASGDLAPAERAALEAHLEGCADCRAELAELQEGLDLLGAVAAREDPCPPLEGFFAERLAPALEQREARPRARVGQWVLRAAALFLAFAAGLVADRALSSAPRSALATPSPTSSPPPAPTPTRAAPSESPAPEPDEPRL
;
A
#
# COMPACT_ATOMS: atom_id res chain seq x y z
N MET A 1 23.89 42.04 -7.67
CA MET A 1 22.61 42.65 -7.28
C MET A 1 22.91 43.73 -6.27
N SER A 2 22.56 44.95 -6.63
CA SER A 2 22.65 46.11 -5.75
C SER A 2 21.44 46.12 -4.80
N ASP A 3 21.54 46.83 -3.68
CA ASP A 3 20.41 46.97 -2.73
C ASP A 3 19.14 47.48 -3.44
N HIS A 4 19.30 48.46 -4.34
CA HIS A 4 18.23 48.97 -5.19
C HIS A 4 17.48 47.86 -5.96
N ASP A 5 18.20 46.93 -6.59
CA ASP A 5 17.58 45.86 -7.39
C ASP A 5 16.69 44.96 -6.52
N LEU A 6 17.14 44.66 -5.29
CA LEU A 6 16.37 43.87 -4.32
C LEU A 6 15.11 44.60 -3.85
N GLN A 7 15.16 45.93 -3.74
CA GLN A 7 14.00 46.72 -3.33
C GLN A 7 13.01 46.87 -4.48
N ALA A 8 13.49 47.06 -5.71
CA ALA A 8 12.65 47.09 -6.91
C ALA A 8 11.87 45.78 -7.10
N GLU A 9 12.50 44.62 -6.88
CA GLU A 9 11.84 43.30 -6.93
C GLU A 9 10.70 43.14 -5.91
N ARG A 10 10.71 43.91 -4.82
CA ARG A 10 9.67 43.86 -3.77
C ARG A 10 8.49 44.80 -4.02
N LEU A 11 8.61 45.76 -4.93
CA LEU A 11 7.55 46.75 -5.21
C LEU A 11 6.20 46.11 -5.61
N PRO A 12 6.13 45.07 -6.47
CA PRO A 12 4.86 44.46 -6.83
C PRO A 12 4.14 43.82 -5.64
N LEU A 13 4.88 43.13 -4.77
CA LEU A 13 4.34 42.52 -3.54
C LEU A 13 3.91 43.57 -2.52
N TYR A 14 4.62 44.69 -2.47
CA TYR A 14 4.21 45.81 -1.62
C TYR A 14 2.93 46.46 -2.14
N ALA A 15 2.83 46.68 -3.46
CA ALA A 15 1.66 47.27 -4.11
C ALA A 15 0.40 46.39 -3.99
N SER A 16 0.54 45.05 -4.07
CA SER A 16 -0.57 44.11 -3.86
C SER A 16 -0.92 43.88 -2.39
N GLY A 17 -0.05 44.29 -1.46
CA GLY A 17 -0.21 44.08 -0.03
C GLY A 17 0.31 42.72 0.48
N ASP A 18 0.89 41.90 -0.39
CA ASP A 18 1.40 40.55 -0.09
C ASP A 18 2.82 40.50 0.48
N LEU A 19 3.51 41.65 0.54
CA LEU A 19 4.87 41.71 1.10
C LEU A 19 4.87 41.41 2.61
N ALA A 20 5.78 40.53 3.04
CA ALA A 20 5.91 40.15 4.43
C ALA A 20 6.23 41.36 5.33
N PRO A 21 5.66 41.44 6.56
CA PRO A 21 5.87 42.59 7.45
C PRO A 21 7.34 42.89 7.77
N ALA A 22 8.18 41.85 7.86
CA ALA A 22 9.61 41.99 8.16
C ALA A 22 10.39 42.68 7.02
N GLU A 23 9.93 42.55 5.77
CA GLU A 23 10.59 43.13 4.61
C GLU A 23 10.03 44.51 4.26
N ARG A 24 8.79 44.77 4.66
CA ARG A 24 8.09 46.04 4.41
C ARG A 24 8.84 47.24 4.97
N ALA A 25 9.29 47.19 6.21
CA ALA A 25 10.02 48.30 6.84
C ALA A 25 11.32 48.66 6.10
N ALA A 26 12.03 47.66 5.54
CA ALA A 26 13.25 47.89 4.77
C ALA A 26 12.96 48.57 3.43
N LEU A 27 11.88 48.16 2.76
CA LEU A 27 11.44 48.78 1.51
C LEU A 27 10.95 50.22 1.74
N GLU A 28 10.15 50.46 2.79
CA GLU A 28 9.68 51.80 3.15
C GLU A 28 10.85 52.77 3.42
N ALA A 29 11.85 52.32 4.16
CA ALA A 29 13.07 53.11 4.38
C ALA A 29 13.83 53.42 3.07
N HIS A 30 13.87 52.47 2.12
CA HIS A 30 14.46 52.72 0.80
C HIS A 30 13.64 53.73 -0.01
N LEU A 31 12.31 53.64 0.05
CA LEU A 31 11.38 54.54 -0.63
C LEU A 31 11.48 55.99 -0.11
N GLU A 32 11.94 56.23 1.12
CA GLU A 32 12.24 57.60 1.59
C GLU A 32 13.41 58.23 0.80
N GLY A 33 14.40 57.42 0.43
CA GLY A 33 15.64 57.87 -0.22
C GLY A 33 15.66 57.80 -1.74
N CYS A 34 14.86 56.92 -2.36
CA CYS A 34 14.94 56.63 -3.80
C CYS A 34 13.73 57.17 -4.56
N ALA A 35 13.96 58.12 -5.48
CA ALA A 35 12.91 58.67 -6.32
C ALA A 35 12.43 57.70 -7.41
N ASP A 36 13.33 56.87 -7.94
CA ASP A 36 13.04 55.93 -9.02
C ASP A 36 12.08 54.83 -8.53
N CYS A 37 12.38 54.20 -7.38
CA CYS A 37 11.46 53.22 -6.78
C CYS A 37 10.10 53.80 -6.38
N ARG A 38 10.03 55.09 -6.00
CA ARG A 38 8.73 55.76 -5.75
C ARG A 38 7.94 55.95 -7.04
N ALA A 39 8.60 56.30 -8.14
CA ALA A 39 7.96 56.43 -9.44
C ALA A 39 7.43 55.07 -9.93
N GLU A 40 8.25 54.02 -9.85
CA GLU A 40 7.83 52.65 -10.18
C GLU A 40 6.64 52.18 -9.33
N LEU A 41 6.67 52.46 -8.02
CA LEU A 41 5.54 52.14 -7.14
C LEU A 41 4.24 52.83 -7.56
N ALA A 42 4.32 54.11 -7.94
CA ALA A 42 3.16 54.87 -8.39
C ALA A 42 2.57 54.29 -9.68
N GLU A 43 3.41 53.89 -10.64
CA GLU A 43 2.98 53.23 -11.89
C GLU A 43 2.26 51.90 -11.61
N LEU A 44 2.79 51.09 -10.67
CA LEU A 44 2.16 49.84 -10.25
C LEU A 44 0.80 50.09 -9.60
N GLN A 45 0.71 51.08 -8.71
CA GLN A 45 -0.54 51.43 -8.03
C GLN A 45 -1.60 51.94 -9.00
N GLU A 46 -1.23 52.79 -9.95
CA GLU A 46 -2.14 53.26 -11.00
C GLU A 46 -2.72 52.11 -11.82
N GLY A 47 -1.87 51.14 -12.20
CA GLY A 47 -2.32 49.93 -12.90
C GLY A 47 -3.29 49.09 -12.07
N LEU A 48 -3.00 48.89 -10.77
CA LEU A 48 -3.87 48.15 -9.87
C LEU A 48 -5.20 48.87 -9.64
N ASP A 49 -5.21 50.20 -9.53
CA ASP A 49 -6.42 51.00 -9.37
C ASP A 49 -7.32 50.90 -10.61
N LEU A 50 -6.74 50.93 -11.81
CA LEU A 50 -7.49 50.71 -13.06
C LEU A 50 -8.11 49.32 -13.12
N LEU A 51 -7.35 48.29 -12.74
CA LEU A 51 -7.87 46.91 -12.68
C LEU A 51 -8.98 46.78 -11.63
N GLY A 52 -8.82 47.39 -10.45
CA GLY A 52 -9.82 47.43 -9.40
C GLY A 52 -11.11 48.13 -9.86
N ALA A 53 -10.98 49.23 -10.62
CA ALA A 53 -12.12 49.95 -11.17
C ALA A 53 -12.88 49.15 -12.24
N VAL A 54 -12.19 48.33 -13.04
CA VAL A 54 -12.83 47.39 -13.98
C VAL A 54 -13.52 46.27 -13.22
N ALA A 55 -12.84 45.64 -12.27
CA ALA A 55 -13.40 44.55 -11.47
C ALA A 55 -14.64 44.98 -10.67
N ALA A 56 -14.68 46.23 -10.18
CA ALA A 56 -15.83 46.78 -9.46
C ALA A 56 -17.04 47.09 -10.38
N ARG A 57 -16.84 47.17 -11.70
CA ARG A 57 -17.90 47.43 -12.69
C ARG A 57 -18.57 46.15 -13.19
N GLU A 58 -17.88 45.02 -13.11
CA GLU A 58 -18.46 43.72 -13.43
C GLU A 58 -19.23 43.18 -12.23
N ASP A 59 -20.36 42.51 -12.51
CA ASP A 59 -21.10 41.79 -11.49
C ASP A 59 -20.14 40.79 -10.82
N PRO A 60 -20.06 40.73 -9.48
CA PRO A 60 -19.19 39.77 -8.82
C PRO A 60 -19.53 38.37 -9.33
N CYS A 61 -18.52 37.68 -9.84
CA CYS A 61 -18.66 36.28 -10.23
C CYS A 61 -19.33 35.53 -9.07
N PRO A 62 -20.38 34.72 -9.32
CA PRO A 62 -21.06 34.00 -8.26
C PRO A 62 -20.02 33.24 -7.41
N PRO A 63 -20.17 33.23 -6.07
CA PRO A 63 -19.15 32.73 -5.18
C PRO A 63 -18.73 31.32 -5.60
N LEU A 64 -17.45 31.16 -5.94
CA LEU A 64 -16.87 29.90 -6.40
C LEU A 64 -17.07 28.77 -5.37
N GLU A 65 -17.38 29.10 -4.12
CA GLU A 65 -17.69 28.14 -3.06
C GLU A 65 -18.79 27.14 -3.47
N GLY A 66 -19.85 27.60 -4.14
CA GLY A 66 -20.91 26.70 -4.63
C GLY A 66 -20.41 25.76 -5.72
N PHE A 67 -19.61 26.29 -6.65
CA PHE A 67 -19.03 25.52 -7.75
C PHE A 67 -18.00 24.49 -7.27
N PHE A 68 -17.16 24.85 -6.29
CA PHE A 68 -16.19 23.93 -5.70
C PHE A 68 -16.86 22.89 -4.80
N ALA A 69 -17.84 23.26 -3.97
CA ALA A 69 -18.55 22.31 -3.13
C ALA A 69 -19.25 21.25 -3.98
N GLU A 70 -19.95 21.66 -5.04
CA GLU A 70 -20.76 20.76 -5.86
C GLU A 70 -19.90 19.83 -6.74
N ARG A 71 -18.74 20.30 -7.23
CA ARG A 71 -17.83 19.46 -8.04
C ARG A 71 -16.77 18.70 -7.25
N LEU A 72 -16.23 19.26 -6.17
CA LEU A 72 -15.05 18.72 -5.50
C LEU A 72 -15.42 17.79 -4.33
N ALA A 73 -16.53 18.05 -3.62
CA ALA A 73 -17.00 17.16 -2.56
C ALA A 73 -17.20 15.70 -3.01
N PRO A 74 -17.93 15.41 -4.11
CA PRO A 74 -18.10 14.03 -4.55
C PRO A 74 -16.79 13.38 -5.01
N ALA A 75 -15.83 14.15 -5.52
CA ALA A 75 -14.53 13.64 -5.97
C ALA A 75 -13.64 13.22 -4.78
N LEU A 76 -13.69 13.94 -3.66
CA LEU A 76 -12.94 13.63 -2.45
C LEU A 76 -13.53 12.42 -1.71
N GLU A 77 -14.86 12.38 -1.55
CA GLU A 77 -15.55 11.26 -0.91
C GLU A 77 -15.31 9.92 -1.64
N GLN A 78 -15.38 9.93 -2.97
CA GLN A 78 -15.08 8.74 -3.79
C GLN A 78 -13.63 8.27 -3.64
N ARG A 79 -12.70 9.20 -3.42
CA ARG A 79 -11.27 8.90 -3.24
C ARG A 79 -10.99 8.28 -1.88
N GLU A 80 -11.76 8.60 -0.84
CA GLU A 80 -11.58 8.04 0.50
C GLU A 80 -12.31 6.72 0.75
N ALA A 81 -13.47 6.51 0.11
CA ALA A 81 -14.24 5.28 0.26
C ALA A 81 -13.61 4.07 -0.48
N ARG A 82 -13.04 4.30 -1.67
CA ARG A 82 -12.42 3.24 -2.50
C ARG A 82 -11.20 2.53 -1.89
N PRO A 83 -10.23 3.21 -1.25
CA PRO A 83 -9.04 2.54 -0.72
C PRO A 83 -9.37 1.68 0.50
N ARG A 84 -10.24 2.15 1.40
CA ARG A 84 -10.60 1.43 2.63
C ARG A 84 -11.33 0.11 2.32
N ALA A 85 -12.28 0.11 1.39
CA ALA A 85 -13.01 -1.09 1.01
C ALA A 85 -12.12 -2.15 0.33
N ARG A 86 -11.21 -1.74 -0.58
CA ARG A 86 -10.28 -2.67 -1.23
C ARG A 86 -9.28 -3.26 -0.24
N VAL A 87 -8.69 -2.44 0.63
CA VAL A 87 -7.73 -2.93 1.64
C VAL A 87 -8.42 -3.92 2.59
N GLY A 88 -9.64 -3.63 3.07
CA GLY A 88 -10.40 -4.55 3.92
C GLY A 88 -10.68 -5.91 3.24
N GLN A 89 -11.03 -5.90 1.96
CA GLN A 89 -11.23 -7.14 1.18
C GLN A 89 -9.95 -7.96 1.02
N TRP A 90 -8.80 -7.31 0.78
CA TRP A 90 -7.49 -7.98 0.70
C TRP A 90 -7.07 -8.55 2.05
N VAL A 91 -7.26 -7.81 3.14
CA VAL A 91 -6.97 -8.28 4.51
C VAL A 91 -7.84 -9.49 4.86
N LEU A 92 -9.13 -9.47 4.56
CA LEU A 92 -10.03 -10.59 4.82
C LEU A 92 -9.63 -11.84 4.02
N ARG A 93 -9.28 -11.66 2.73
CA ARG A 93 -8.78 -12.75 1.88
C ARG A 93 -7.46 -13.31 2.39
N ALA A 94 -6.51 -12.46 2.77
CA ALA A 94 -5.23 -12.87 3.31
C ALA A 94 -5.41 -13.63 4.64
N ALA A 95 -6.28 -13.15 5.52
CA ALA A 95 -6.61 -13.83 6.78
C ALA A 95 -7.24 -15.22 6.54
N ALA A 96 -8.17 -15.34 5.59
CA ALA A 96 -8.78 -16.62 5.24
C ALA A 96 -7.75 -17.62 4.69
N LEU A 97 -6.84 -17.17 3.80
CA LEU A 97 -5.75 -18.01 3.28
C LEU A 97 -4.79 -18.44 4.38
N PHE A 98 -4.43 -17.52 5.28
CA PHE A 98 -3.54 -17.81 6.42
C PHE A 98 -4.17 -18.84 7.36
N LEU A 99 -5.45 -18.70 7.69
CA LEU A 99 -6.18 -19.66 8.53
C LEU A 99 -6.27 -21.04 7.86
N ALA A 100 -6.55 -21.10 6.56
CA ALA A 100 -6.58 -22.36 5.81
C ALA A 100 -5.19 -23.02 5.78
N PHE A 101 -4.13 -22.24 5.58
CA PHE A 101 -2.76 -22.73 5.61
C PHE A 101 -2.35 -23.26 7.00
N ALA A 102 -2.66 -22.52 8.05
CA ALA A 102 -2.40 -22.94 9.43
C ALA A 102 -3.18 -24.22 9.79
N ALA A 103 -4.44 -24.31 9.39
CA ALA A 103 -5.25 -25.53 9.57
C ALA A 103 -4.65 -26.73 8.83
N GLY A 104 -4.18 -26.52 7.59
CA GLY A 104 -3.47 -27.54 6.81
C GLY A 104 -2.20 -28.03 7.51
N LEU A 105 -1.38 -27.13 8.05
CA LEU A 105 -0.17 -27.49 8.80
C LEU A 105 -0.46 -28.26 10.09
N VAL A 106 -1.54 -27.89 10.81
CA VAL A 106 -1.95 -28.61 12.03
C VAL A 106 -2.46 -30.00 11.69
N ALA A 107 -3.28 -30.12 10.64
CA ALA A 107 -3.79 -31.42 10.17
C ALA A 107 -2.65 -32.34 9.69
N ASP A 108 -1.68 -31.79 8.94
CA ASP A 108 -0.50 -32.52 8.47
C ASP A 108 0.36 -33.02 9.65
N ARG A 109 0.57 -32.18 10.67
CA ARG A 109 1.27 -32.60 11.89
C ARG A 109 0.49 -33.65 12.69
N ALA A 110 -0.83 -33.56 12.75
CA ALA A 110 -1.67 -34.55 13.40
C ALA A 110 -1.62 -35.91 12.68
N LEU A 111 -1.61 -35.91 11.33
CA LEU A 111 -1.49 -37.14 10.53
C LEU A 111 -0.08 -37.73 10.56
N SER A 112 0.95 -36.88 10.54
CA SER A 112 2.35 -37.29 10.61
C SER A 112 2.76 -37.77 12.00
N SER A 113 2.06 -37.33 13.04
CA SER A 113 2.25 -37.80 14.41
C SER A 113 1.45 -39.06 14.76
N ALA A 114 0.59 -39.55 13.86
CA ALA A 114 -0.03 -40.87 14.04
C ALA A 114 1.08 -41.94 13.98
N PRO A 115 1.41 -42.61 15.09
CA PRO A 115 2.44 -43.63 15.08
C PRO A 115 1.98 -44.75 14.15
N ARG A 116 2.78 -45.09 13.14
CA ARG A 116 2.70 -46.36 12.41
C ARG A 116 3.03 -47.50 13.39
N SER A 117 2.12 -47.78 14.31
CA SER A 117 2.17 -48.89 15.24
C SER A 117 0.82 -49.58 15.18
N ALA A 118 0.55 -50.27 14.08
CA ALA A 118 -0.36 -51.42 14.01
C ALA A 118 -0.56 -51.85 12.54
N LEU A 119 0.52 -52.27 11.89
CA LEU A 119 0.40 -53.48 11.07
C LEU A 119 1.21 -54.58 11.77
N ALA A 120 0.99 -54.72 13.08
CA ALA A 120 1.24 -55.95 13.79
C ALA A 120 0.12 -56.90 13.39
N THR A 121 0.45 -57.81 12.48
CA THR A 121 -0.32 -58.96 12.01
C THR A 121 -0.99 -59.70 13.17
N PRO A 122 -2.33 -59.87 13.18
CA PRO A 122 -2.92 -61.02 13.82
C PRO A 122 -2.88 -62.20 12.84
N SER A 123 -2.07 -63.19 13.19
CA SER A 123 -1.98 -64.52 12.57
C SER A 123 -3.36 -65.19 12.45
N PRO A 124 -3.65 -65.95 11.37
CA PRO A 124 -4.86 -66.76 11.30
C PRO A 124 -4.68 -68.04 12.14
N THR A 125 -5.32 -68.12 13.31
CA THR A 125 -5.45 -69.39 14.05
C THR A 125 -6.69 -70.13 13.56
N SER A 126 -6.39 -71.20 12.84
CA SER A 126 -7.23 -72.25 12.26
C SER A 126 -8.09 -73.00 13.30
N SER A 127 -9.30 -73.41 12.89
CA SER A 127 -10.22 -74.31 13.61
C SER A 127 -10.26 -75.70 12.93
N PRO A 128 -10.28 -76.84 13.66
CA PRO A 128 -10.01 -78.20 13.12
C PRO A 128 -11.31 -79.04 12.92
N PRO A 129 -11.24 -80.37 12.63
CA PRO A 129 -10.91 -81.05 11.36
C PRO A 129 -12.05 -81.99 10.88
N PRO A 130 -11.90 -82.69 9.72
CA PRO A 130 -12.22 -84.12 9.79
C PRO A 130 -11.20 -85.06 9.13
N ALA A 131 -11.01 -86.18 9.86
CA ALA A 131 -10.64 -87.55 9.51
C ALA A 131 -9.30 -87.85 8.79
N PRO A 132 -8.52 -88.81 9.32
CA PRO A 132 -7.19 -89.16 8.81
C PRO A 132 -7.24 -90.24 7.73
N THR A 133 -6.35 -90.14 6.74
CA THR A 133 -5.83 -91.30 6.00
C THR A 133 -4.32 -91.17 5.80
N PRO A 134 -3.62 -92.32 5.78
CA PRO A 134 -2.29 -92.44 6.35
C PRO A 134 -1.14 -92.20 5.38
N THR A 135 -0.02 -91.74 5.96
CA THR A 135 1.35 -92.25 5.80
C THR A 135 1.84 -92.53 4.38
N ARG A 136 2.87 -91.78 3.96
CA ARG A 136 4.24 -92.33 3.79
C ARG A 136 5.28 -91.22 3.51
N ALA A 137 6.28 -91.18 4.41
CA ALA A 137 7.71 -90.88 4.25
C ALA A 137 8.15 -89.99 3.08
N ALA A 138 8.67 -88.77 3.34
CA ALA A 138 10.08 -88.45 3.67
C ALA A 138 11.04 -88.55 2.46
N PRO A 139 12.21 -87.88 2.43
CA PRO A 139 12.64 -86.64 3.06
C PRO A 139 13.38 -85.66 2.10
N SER A 140 13.56 -84.42 2.56
CA SER A 140 14.81 -83.63 2.50
C SER A 140 15.59 -83.52 1.18
N GLU A 141 15.60 -82.34 0.57
CA GLU A 141 16.88 -81.67 0.22
C GLU A 141 16.70 -80.19 -0.14
N SER A 142 17.34 -79.35 0.66
CA SER A 142 17.90 -78.03 0.34
C SER A 142 19.33 -78.12 0.92
N PRO A 143 20.40 -77.52 0.36
CA PRO A 143 20.41 -76.14 -0.14
C PRO A 143 21.38 -75.86 -1.31
N ALA A 144 21.35 -74.64 -1.84
CA ALA A 144 22.54 -73.99 -2.38
C ALA A 144 22.38 -72.46 -2.27
N PRO A 145 23.22 -71.76 -1.49
CA PRO A 145 23.31 -70.31 -1.51
C PRO A 145 24.47 -69.80 -2.39
N GLU A 146 24.26 -68.57 -2.90
CA GLU A 146 25.26 -67.51 -3.17
C GLU A 146 26.27 -67.66 -4.33
N PRO A 147 26.98 -66.58 -4.76
CA PRO A 147 26.69 -65.14 -4.70
C PRO A 147 27.04 -64.36 -6.01
N ASP A 148 26.82 -63.04 -5.95
CA ASP A 148 27.61 -61.92 -6.53
C ASP A 148 28.01 -61.86 -8.02
N GLU A 149 27.44 -60.82 -8.69
CA GLU A 149 28.11 -59.65 -9.33
C GLU A 149 29.39 -59.80 -10.20
N PRO A 150 29.85 -58.76 -10.93
CA PRO A 150 29.16 -57.65 -11.60
C PRO A 150 29.68 -57.36 -13.04
N ARG A 151 29.09 -56.34 -13.69
CA ARG A 151 29.68 -55.38 -14.66
C ARG A 151 30.56 -55.90 -15.82
N LEU A 152 30.09 -55.63 -17.04
CA LEU A 152 30.64 -54.62 -17.97
C LEU A 152 29.64 -54.33 -19.11
#